data_AF-M0MH70-F1
#
_entry.id   AF-M0MH70-F1
#
_cell.length_a   1.000
_cell.length_b   1.000
_cell.length_c   1.000
_cell.angle_alpha   90.00
_cell.angle_beta   90.00
_cell.angle_gamma   90.00
#
_symmetry.space_group_name_H-M   'P 1'
#
loop_
_entity.id
_entity.type
_entity.pdbx_description
1 polymer ?
#
loop_
_entity_poly.entity_id
_entity_poly.type
_entity_poly.pdbx_seq_one_letter_code
_entity_poly.pdbx_strand_id
1 'polypeptide(L)'
;MLGQFDALTIIGQASFTGLFPRGISQYAIGGVLIGLGVSIIYLGTAITPGASTFFESTLSYVSEIPRFNRAKYLATRDWRLVFTLSMVAGAAVYALLLGQGGWTTDVRPWRLLGGGVLVGIGTRIGKGCTSGHGIHGLASLSRTSFANVATFMAVAIGTALSMQALGVTP
;
A
#
# COMPACT_ATOMS: atom_id res chain seq x y z
N MET A 1 -14.56 17.62 -28.59
CA MET A 1 -14.49 16.24 -29.11
C MET A 1 -14.30 15.32 -27.91
N LEU A 2 -15.41 15.02 -27.25
CA LEU A 2 -15.46 14.31 -25.96
C LEU A 2 -15.44 12.81 -26.25
N GLY A 3 -14.29 12.18 -26.06
CA GLY A 3 -14.14 10.74 -26.10
C GLY A 3 -14.84 10.14 -24.88
N GLN A 4 -16.04 9.62 -25.11
CA GLN A 4 -16.81 8.85 -24.16
C GLN A 4 -16.09 7.50 -23.96
N PHE A 5 -15.10 7.49 -23.07
CA PHE A 5 -14.42 6.27 -22.65
C PHE A 5 -15.35 5.50 -21.71
N ASP A 6 -16.23 4.68 -22.28
CA ASP A 6 -17.01 3.72 -21.52
C ASP A 6 -16.06 2.76 -20.80
N ALA A 7 -16.11 2.75 -19.46
CA ALA A 7 -15.30 1.87 -18.62
C ALA A 7 -15.47 0.38 -18.97
N LEU A 8 -16.62 0.01 -19.52
CA LEU A 8 -16.91 -1.34 -20.05
C LEU A 8 -16.11 -1.67 -21.32
N THR A 9 -15.82 -0.68 -22.16
CA THR A 9 -15.02 -0.84 -23.38
C THR A 9 -13.53 -1.01 -23.05
N ILE A 10 -13.03 -0.35 -22.00
CA ILE A 10 -11.64 -0.48 -21.54
C ILE A 10 -11.35 -1.90 -21.02
N ILE A 11 -12.27 -2.50 -20.27
CA ILE A 11 -12.10 -3.87 -19.76
C ILE A 11 -12.26 -4.89 -20.91
N GLY A 12 -13.21 -4.66 -21.83
CA GLY A 12 -13.45 -5.53 -22.98
C GLY A 12 -12.35 -5.51 -24.06
N GLN A 13 -11.53 -4.46 -24.12
CA GLN A 13 -10.44 -4.31 -25.09
C GLN A 13 -9.04 -4.22 -24.45
N ALA A 14 -8.92 -4.60 -23.18
CA ALA A 14 -7.66 -4.65 -22.47
C ALA A 14 -6.73 -5.71 -23.08
N SER A 15 -5.98 -5.34 -24.11
CA SER A 15 -4.88 -6.15 -24.63
C SER A 15 -3.79 -6.23 -23.57
N PHE A 16 -3.06 -7.34 -23.53
CA PHE A 16 -1.95 -7.54 -22.58
C PHE A 16 -0.92 -6.38 -22.62
N THR A 17 -0.68 -5.84 -23.82
CA THR A 17 0.13 -4.65 -24.06
C THR A 17 -0.52 -3.35 -23.58
N GLY A 18 -1.85 -3.25 -23.60
CA GLY A 18 -2.60 -2.16 -22.98
C GLY A 18 -2.60 -2.20 -21.44
N LEU A 19 -2.64 -3.38 -20.84
CA LEU A 19 -2.56 -3.57 -19.38
C LEU A 19 -1.14 -3.34 -18.85
N PHE A 20 -0.12 -3.72 -19.62
CA PHE A 20 1.29 -3.55 -19.26
C PHE A 20 2.06 -2.77 -20.34
N PRO A 21 1.83 -1.45 -20.48
CA PRO A 21 2.48 -0.64 -21.52
C PRO A 21 4.00 -0.61 -21.44
N ARG A 22 4.55 -0.82 -20.24
CA ARG A 22 5.99 -0.85 -19.93
C ARG A 22 6.55 -2.29 -19.84
N GLY A 23 5.77 -3.29 -20.23
CA GLY A 23 6.11 -4.70 -20.10
C GLY A 23 5.94 -5.27 -18.68
N ILE A 24 6.06 -6.59 -18.56
CA ILE A 24 5.86 -7.32 -17.28
C ILE A 24 7.11 -7.34 -16.40
N SER A 25 8.30 -7.24 -16.99
CA SER A 25 9.59 -7.47 -16.30
C SER A 25 9.72 -6.66 -15.01
N GLN A 26 9.38 -5.37 -15.02
CA GLN A 26 9.44 -4.50 -13.84
C GLN A 26 8.55 -4.99 -12.68
N TYR A 27 7.36 -5.49 -12.97
CA TYR A 27 6.42 -5.97 -11.96
C TYR A 27 6.87 -7.31 -11.39
N ALA A 28 7.39 -8.20 -12.25
CA ALA A 28 7.93 -9.49 -11.84
C ALA A 28 9.19 -9.31 -10.95
N ILE A 29 10.13 -8.46 -11.38
CA ILE A 29 11.35 -8.16 -10.60
C ILE A 29 10.97 -7.53 -9.25
N GLY A 30 10.10 -6.52 -9.25
CA GLY A 30 9.61 -5.90 -8.02
C GLY A 30 8.93 -6.90 -7.08
N GLY A 31 8.09 -7.78 -7.63
CA GLY A 31 7.42 -8.85 -6.88
C GLY A 31 8.41 -9.83 -6.24
N VAL A 32 9.43 -10.27 -6.99
CA VAL A 32 10.49 -11.14 -6.47
C VAL A 32 11.27 -10.45 -5.36
N LEU A 33 11.66 -9.19 -5.53
CA LEU A 33 12.39 -8.42 -4.52
C LEU A 33 11.58 -8.24 -3.22
N ILE A 34 10.29 -7.90 -3.34
CA ILE A 34 9.38 -7.78 -2.18
C ILE A 34 9.21 -9.14 -1.50
N GLY A 35 9.00 -10.21 -2.26
CA GLY A 35 8.83 -11.56 -1.75
C GLY A 35 10.06 -12.07 -1.02
N LEU A 36 11.25 -11.85 -1.58
CA LEU A 36 12.52 -12.17 -0.93
C LEU A 36 12.72 -11.36 0.35
N GLY A 37 12.47 -10.05 0.31
CA GLY A 37 12.60 -9.19 1.50
C GLY A 37 11.68 -9.64 2.65
N VAL A 38 10.41 -9.92 2.35
CA VAL A 38 9.46 -10.44 3.35
C VAL A 38 9.88 -11.82 3.87
N SER A 39 10.36 -12.70 2.99
CA SER A 39 10.81 -14.05 3.38
C SER A 39 12.03 -13.99 4.30
N ILE A 40 13.01 -13.13 4.01
CA ILE A 40 14.20 -12.94 4.85
C ILE A 40 13.80 -12.43 6.24
N ILE A 41 12.93 -11.42 6.31
CA ILE A 41 12.44 -10.89 7.59
C ILE A 41 11.73 -12.00 8.38
N TYR A 42 10.82 -12.72 7.74
CA TYR A 42 10.05 -13.77 8.39
C TYR A 42 10.93 -14.93 8.87
N LEU A 43 11.87 -15.42 8.04
CA LEU A 43 12.78 -16.49 8.41
C LEU A 43 13.79 -16.07 9.49
N GLY A 44 14.27 -14.83 9.46
CA GLY A 44 15.26 -14.33 10.41
C GLY A 44 14.68 -13.94 11.77
N THR A 45 13.41 -13.53 11.83
CA THR A 45 12.82 -12.97 13.07
C THR A 45 11.56 -13.67 13.54
N ALA A 46 10.97 -14.56 12.73
CA ALA A 46 9.63 -15.13 12.93
C ALA A 46 8.51 -14.07 13.03
N ILE A 47 8.77 -12.84 12.59
CA ILE A 47 7.82 -11.73 12.61
C ILE A 47 7.16 -11.61 11.24
N THR A 48 5.83 -11.49 11.23
CA THR A 48 5.06 -11.11 10.05
C THR A 48 5.20 -9.62 9.76
N PRO A 49 5.85 -9.21 8.65
CA PRO A 49 6.02 -7.81 8.35
C PRO A 49 4.69 -7.14 7.96
N GLY A 50 4.36 -6.02 8.58
CA GLY A 50 3.12 -5.30 8.29
C GLY A 50 3.02 -3.92 8.93
N ALA A 51 2.57 -2.94 8.15
CA ALA A 51 2.54 -1.52 8.54
C ALA A 51 1.23 -1.07 9.23
N SER A 52 0.20 -1.93 9.31
CA SER A 52 -1.17 -1.53 9.72
C SER A 52 -1.29 -0.94 11.12
N THR A 53 -0.38 -1.24 12.05
CA THR A 53 -0.40 -0.63 13.39
C THR A 53 0.83 0.26 13.65
N PHE A 54 1.53 0.68 12.60
CA PHE A 54 2.70 1.56 12.71
C PHE A 54 2.35 2.88 13.39
N PHE A 55 1.23 3.52 12.99
CA PHE A 55 0.81 4.79 13.58
C PHE A 55 0.55 4.67 15.09
N GLU A 56 -0.18 3.62 15.49
CA GLU A 56 -0.52 3.35 16.89
C GLU A 56 0.72 3.02 17.72
N SER A 57 1.64 2.21 17.18
CA SER A 57 2.89 1.90 17.86
C SER A 57 3.83 3.10 17.94
N THR A 58 3.82 3.99 16.94
CA THR A 58 4.63 5.21 16.96
C THR A 58 4.08 6.22 17.96
N LEU A 59 2.76 6.40 18.03
CA LEU A 59 2.13 7.26 19.04
C LEU A 59 2.38 6.78 20.47
N SER A 60 2.68 5.50 20.69
CA SER A 60 3.07 4.98 22.02
C SER A 60 4.40 5.53 22.56
N TYR A 61 5.23 6.20 21.73
CA TYR A 61 6.43 6.89 22.24
C TYR A 61 6.11 8.26 22.85
N VAL A 62 5.02 8.90 22.41
CA VAL A 62 4.74 10.31 22.71
C VAL A 62 3.46 10.48 23.53
N SER A 63 2.52 9.54 23.42
CA SER A 63 1.20 9.65 24.05
C SER A 63 1.10 8.75 25.29
N GLU A 64 0.59 9.31 26.39
CA GLU A 64 0.29 8.57 27.63
C GLU A 64 -1.09 7.89 27.61
N ILE A 65 -1.87 8.05 26.53
CA ILE A 65 -3.24 7.52 26.45
C ILE A 65 -3.21 5.98 26.55
N PRO A 66 -3.99 5.36 27.47
CA PRO A 66 -3.99 3.90 27.69
C PRO A 66 -4.25 3.06 26.44
N ARG A 67 -4.94 3.63 25.45
CA ARG A 67 -5.21 2.97 24.17
C ARG A 67 -3.96 2.76 23.32
N PHE A 68 -3.00 3.68 23.33
CA PHE A 68 -1.74 3.56 22.58
C PHE A 68 -0.66 2.81 23.35
N ASN A 69 -0.73 2.82 24.69
CA ASN A 69 0.22 2.12 25.57
C ASN A 69 -0.18 0.67 25.91
N ARG A 70 -0.85 -0.02 24.99
CA ARG A 70 -1.12 -1.45 25.17
C ARG A 70 0.17 -2.24 25.05
N ALA A 71 0.35 -3.27 25.87
CA ALA A 71 1.54 -4.13 25.86
C ALA A 71 1.93 -4.63 24.45
N LYS A 72 0.94 -4.97 23.61
CA LYS A 72 1.16 -5.36 22.20
C LYS A 72 1.86 -4.29 21.36
N TYR A 73 1.53 -3.01 21.57
CA TYR A 73 2.12 -1.91 20.82
C TYR A 73 3.52 -1.59 21.34
N LEU A 74 3.70 -1.58 22.66
CA LEU A 74 5.00 -1.38 23.29
C LEU A 74 6.01 -2.48 22.94
N ALA A 75 5.58 -3.73 22.82
CA ALA A 75 6.46 -4.83 22.44
C ALA A 75 6.85 -4.82 20.95
N THR A 76 6.10 -4.12 20.09
CA THR A 76 6.33 -4.14 18.63
C THR A 76 6.75 -2.81 18.03
N ARG A 77 6.82 -1.74 18.83
CA ARG A 77 7.09 -0.37 18.33
C ARG A 77 8.47 -0.23 17.68
N ASP A 78 9.52 -0.79 18.27
CA ASP A 78 10.90 -0.59 17.77
C ASP A 78 11.07 -1.24 16.38
N TRP A 79 10.68 -2.51 16.23
CA TRP A 79 10.82 -3.20 14.95
C TRP A 79 9.92 -2.58 13.86
N ARG A 80 8.70 -2.15 14.21
CA ARG A 80 7.78 -1.48 13.26
C ARG A 80 8.34 -0.15 12.80
N LEU A 81 8.98 0.61 13.69
CA LEU A 81 9.69 1.83 13.33
C LEU A 81 10.80 1.54 12.32
N VAL A 82 11.68 0.59 12.65
CA VAL A 82 12.80 0.20 11.76
C VAL A 82 12.28 -0.27 10.40
N PHE A 83 11.21 -1.07 10.37
CA PHE A 83 10.60 -1.55 9.12
C PHE A 83 10.02 -0.43 8.26
N THR A 84 9.29 0.52 8.85
CA THR A 84 8.73 1.63 8.07
C THR A 84 9.83 2.62 7.64
N LEU A 85 10.82 2.87 8.49
CA LEU A 85 11.98 3.70 8.12
C LEU A 85 12.80 3.07 6.99
N SER A 86 12.97 1.74 6.98
CA SER A 86 13.69 1.06 5.89
C SER A 86 12.93 1.13 4.56
N MET A 87 11.59 1.08 4.57
CA MET A 87 10.78 1.30 3.37
C MET A 87 10.96 2.73 2.82
N VAL A 88 10.91 3.74 3.69
CA VAL A 88 11.12 5.15 3.30
C VAL A 88 12.56 5.36 2.80
N ALA A 89 13.54 4.80 3.50
CA ALA A 89 14.95 4.86 3.11
C ALA A 89 15.19 4.15 1.76
N GLY A 90 14.60 2.98 1.54
CA GLY A 90 14.70 2.26 0.27
C GLY A 90 14.11 3.06 -0.90
N ALA A 91 12.96 3.70 -0.69
CA ALA A 91 12.37 4.62 -1.67
C ALA A 91 13.28 5.83 -1.93
N ALA A 92 13.89 6.40 -0.89
CA ALA A 92 14.82 7.51 -1.01
C ALA A 92 16.11 7.15 -1.75
N VAL A 93 16.72 6.01 -1.43
CA VAL A 93 17.90 5.49 -2.13
C VAL A 93 17.59 5.27 -3.60
N TYR A 94 16.45 4.65 -3.93
CA TYR A 94 16.03 4.51 -5.32
C TYR A 94 15.86 5.87 -6.01
N ALA A 95 15.17 6.82 -5.37
CA ALA A 95 14.93 8.15 -5.93
C ALA A 95 16.23 8.94 -6.18
N LEU A 96 17.24 8.79 -5.32
CA LEU A 96 18.52 9.50 -5.41
C LEU A 96 19.49 8.86 -6.42
N LEU A 97 19.50 7.53 -6.53
CA LEU A 97 20.46 6.82 -7.39
C LEU A 97 19.94 6.56 -8.80
N LEU A 98 18.63 6.28 -8.93
CA LEU A 98 17.99 5.80 -10.16
C LEU A 98 16.84 6.69 -10.62
N GLY A 99 16.26 7.49 -9.71
CA GLY A 99 15.19 8.44 -10.02
C GLY A 99 15.70 9.68 -10.76
N GLN A 100 14.81 10.36 -11.47
CA GLN A 100 15.13 11.62 -12.18
C GLN A 100 15.20 12.85 -11.25
N GLY A 101 15.22 12.65 -9.92
CA GLY A 101 15.15 13.71 -8.93
C GLY A 101 13.76 14.36 -8.83
N GLY A 102 13.43 14.88 -7.64
CA GLY A 102 12.19 15.63 -7.39
C GLY A 102 11.09 14.82 -6.72
N TRP A 103 10.87 15.04 -5.42
CA TRP A 103 9.66 14.61 -4.71
C TRP A 103 8.56 15.64 -4.96
N THR A 104 8.09 15.75 -6.19
CA THR A 104 7.02 16.69 -6.54
C THR A 104 5.74 15.91 -6.80
N THR A 105 4.66 16.33 -6.16
CA THR A 105 3.32 15.82 -6.44
C THR A 105 2.47 16.98 -6.92
N ASP A 106 1.79 16.80 -8.05
CA ASP A 106 0.80 17.77 -8.54
C ASP A 106 -0.48 17.75 -7.70
N VAL A 107 -0.63 16.74 -6.83
CA VAL A 107 -1.81 16.55 -5.99
C VAL A 107 -1.86 17.57 -4.87
N ARG A 108 -2.98 18.30 -4.80
CA ARG A 108 -3.25 19.28 -3.73
C ARG A 108 -3.12 18.66 -2.33
N PRO A 109 -2.44 19.29 -1.36
CA PRO A 109 -2.18 18.73 -0.03
C PRO A 109 -3.44 18.28 0.73
N TRP A 110 -4.56 18.98 0.58
CA TRP A 110 -5.81 18.61 1.25
C TRP A 110 -6.36 17.26 0.77
N ARG A 111 -6.15 16.90 -0.50
CA ARG A 111 -6.56 15.60 -1.07
C ARG A 111 -5.73 14.47 -0.48
N LEU A 112 -4.43 14.71 -0.29
CA LEU A 112 -3.53 13.77 0.36
C LEU A 112 -3.91 13.56 1.82
N LEU A 113 -4.22 14.65 2.55
CA LEU A 113 -4.69 14.58 3.93
C LEU A 113 -6.01 13.81 4.05
N GLY A 114 -7.01 14.18 3.23
CA GLY A 114 -8.32 13.51 3.21
C GLY A 114 -8.20 12.03 2.86
N GLY A 115 -7.44 11.70 1.81
CA GLY A 115 -7.17 10.31 1.42
C GLY A 115 -6.44 9.52 2.52
N GLY A 116 -5.43 10.12 3.16
CA GLY A 116 -4.71 9.50 4.26
C GLY A 116 -5.59 9.18 5.47
N VAL A 117 -6.50 10.10 5.84
CA VAL A 117 -7.48 9.88 6.92
C VAL A 117 -8.43 8.74 6.56
N LEU A 118 -8.98 8.73 5.35
CA LEU A 118 -9.88 7.67 4.88
C LEU A 118 -9.19 6.30 4.87
N VAL A 119 -7.94 6.23 4.38
CA VAL A 119 -7.14 5.01 4.40
C VAL A 119 -6.83 4.57 5.84
N GLY A 120 -6.49 5.50 6.73
CA GLY A 120 -6.25 5.21 8.15
C GLY A 120 -7.47 4.58 8.84
N ILE A 121 -8.65 5.18 8.65
CA ILE A 121 -9.92 4.64 9.17
C ILE A 121 -10.24 3.29 8.53
N GLY A 122 -10.13 3.19 7.21
CA GLY A 122 -10.44 1.98 6.44
C GLY A 122 -9.57 0.79 6.85
N THR A 123 -8.26 0.99 6.99
CA THR A 123 -7.34 -0.08 7.43
C THR A 123 -7.62 -0.55 8.86
N ARG A 124 -8.12 0.34 9.73
CA ARG A 124 -8.53 -0.04 11.09
C ARG A 124 -9.81 -0.86 11.10
N ILE A 125 -10.83 -0.45 10.34
CA ILE A 125 -12.10 -1.19 10.22
C ILE A 125 -11.86 -2.54 9.55
N GLY A 126 -11.04 -2.58 8.51
CA GLY A 126 -10.63 -3.80 7.80
C GLY A 126 -9.68 -4.71 8.57
N LYS A 127 -9.27 -4.33 9.79
CA LYS A 127 -8.31 -5.06 10.65
C LYS A 127 -6.95 -5.35 9.98
N GLY A 128 -6.58 -4.56 8.98
CA GLY A 128 -5.35 -4.76 8.23
C GLY A 128 -5.20 -3.78 7.07
N CYS A 129 -4.00 -3.74 6.52
CA CYS A 129 -3.66 -2.93 5.34
C CYS A 129 -3.40 -3.82 4.14
N THR A 130 -3.18 -3.20 2.98
CA THR A 130 -2.87 -3.89 1.72
C THR A 130 -1.58 -4.72 1.81
N SER A 131 -0.56 -4.29 2.56
CA SER A 131 0.65 -5.09 2.75
C SER A 131 0.43 -6.30 3.66
N GLY A 132 -0.36 -6.15 4.73
CA GLY A 132 -0.66 -7.24 5.66
C GLY A 132 -1.54 -8.34 5.04
N HIS A 133 -2.68 -7.98 4.43
CA HIS A 133 -3.56 -8.95 3.78
C HIS A 133 -3.08 -9.35 2.38
N GLY A 134 -2.49 -8.43 1.63
CA GLY A 134 -2.02 -8.68 0.27
C GLY A 134 -0.72 -9.46 0.25
N ILE A 135 0.37 -8.92 0.80
CA ILE A 135 1.69 -9.55 0.66
C ILE A 135 1.76 -10.80 1.54
N HIS A 136 1.58 -10.67 2.85
CA HIS A 136 1.71 -11.80 3.77
C HIS A 136 0.46 -12.69 3.80
N GLY A 137 -0.73 -12.10 3.86
CA GLY A 137 -1.99 -12.84 3.97
C GLY A 137 -2.30 -13.74 2.77
N LEU A 138 -1.95 -13.32 1.55
CA LEU A 138 -2.06 -14.19 0.37
C LEU A 138 -0.97 -15.26 0.36
N ALA A 139 0.26 -14.92 0.76
CA ALA A 139 1.35 -15.89 0.86
C ALA A 139 1.05 -17.01 1.88
N SER A 140 0.31 -16.70 2.96
CA SER A 140 -0.14 -17.69 3.95
C SER A 140 -1.44 -18.41 3.56
N LEU A 141 -1.92 -18.26 2.31
CA LEU A 141 -3.16 -18.86 1.78
C LEU A 141 -4.42 -18.58 2.64
N SER A 142 -4.49 -17.41 3.27
CA SER A 142 -5.62 -17.03 4.11
C SER A 142 -6.86 -16.69 3.27
N ARG A 143 -7.94 -17.47 3.41
CA ARG A 143 -9.23 -17.20 2.74
C ARG A 143 -9.81 -15.83 3.07
N THR A 144 -9.67 -15.39 4.33
CA THR A 144 -10.14 -14.07 4.77
C THR A 144 -9.32 -12.95 4.14
N SER A 145 -8.01 -13.14 4.00
CA SER A 145 -7.15 -12.17 3.31
C SER A 145 -7.46 -12.08 1.83
N PHE A 146 -7.78 -13.21 1.17
CA PHE A 146 -8.24 -13.20 -0.23
C PHE A 146 -9.51 -12.38 -0.42
N ALA A 147 -10.53 -12.60 0.42
CA ALA A 147 -11.76 -11.82 0.38
C ALA A 147 -11.53 -10.32 0.64
N ASN A 148 -10.67 -9.99 1.61
CA ASN A 148 -10.29 -8.60 1.88
C ASN A 148 -9.61 -7.96 0.67
N VAL A 149 -8.64 -8.65 0.07
CA VAL A 149 -7.89 -8.16 -1.12
C VAL A 149 -8.79 -7.94 -2.31
N ALA A 150 -9.63 -8.91 -2.63
CA ALA A 150 -10.60 -8.77 -3.71
C ALA A 150 -11.50 -7.54 -3.50
N THR A 151 -11.99 -7.35 -2.26
CA THR A 151 -12.89 -6.24 -1.91
C THR A 151 -12.19 -4.89 -2.06
N PHE A 152 -11.04 -4.68 -1.43
CA PHE A 152 -10.38 -3.38 -1.51
C PHE A 152 -9.85 -3.08 -2.91
N MET A 153 -9.43 -4.08 -3.69
CA MET A 153 -9.01 -3.87 -5.07
C MET A 153 -10.20 -3.49 -5.96
N ALA A 154 -11.35 -4.17 -5.82
CA ALA A 154 -12.55 -3.82 -6.56
C ALA A 154 -13.00 -2.38 -6.27
N VAL A 155 -13.03 -1.99 -4.99
CA VAL A 155 -13.38 -0.62 -4.59
C VAL A 155 -12.35 0.40 -5.07
N ALA A 156 -11.05 0.09 -4.98
CA ALA A 156 -9.99 0.98 -5.44
C ALA A 156 -10.05 1.21 -6.95
N ILE A 157 -10.21 0.14 -7.74
CA ILE A 157 -10.36 0.22 -9.20
C ILE A 157 -11.62 1.01 -9.55
N GLY A 158 -12.76 0.69 -8.93
CA GLY A 158 -14.02 1.41 -9.16
C GLY A 158 -13.92 2.90 -8.82
N THR A 159 -13.27 3.24 -7.70
CA THR A 159 -13.04 4.64 -7.30
C THR A 159 -12.12 5.35 -8.28
N ALA A 160 -11.02 4.71 -8.70
CA ALA A 160 -10.08 5.29 -9.66
C ALA A 160 -10.75 5.57 -11.01
N LEU A 161 -11.52 4.61 -11.53
CA LEU A 161 -12.29 4.77 -12.77
C LEU A 161 -13.36 5.86 -12.64
N SER A 162 -14.02 5.95 -11.48
CA SER A 162 -15.02 7.01 -11.22
C SER A 162 -14.39 8.40 -11.20
N MET A 163 -13.24 8.57 -10.53
CA MET A 163 -12.51 9.84 -10.51
C MET A 163 -12.00 10.22 -11.90
N GLN A 164 -11.54 9.25 -12.69
CA GLN A 164 -11.12 9.47 -14.07
C GLN A 164 -12.31 9.89 -14.96
N ALA A 165 -13.47 9.25 -14.81
CA ALA A 165 -14.69 9.60 -15.54
C ALA A 165 -15.20 11.01 -15.20
N LEU A 166 -15.00 11.45 -13.95
CA LEU A 166 -15.30 12.81 -13.51
C LEU A 166 -14.25 13.85 -13.95
N GLY A 167 -13.20 13.44 -14.68
CA GLY A 167 -12.15 14.33 -15.19
C GLY A 167 -11.22 14.87 -14.10
N VAL A 168 -11.15 14.21 -12.94
CA VAL A 168 -10.29 14.64 -11.83
C VAL A 168 -8.84 14.31 -12.15
N THR A 169 -8.06 15.31 -12.57
CA THR A 169 -6.61 15.18 -12.73
C THR A 169 -5.88 15.33 -11.38
N PRO A 170 -4.65 14.78 -11.25
CA PRO A 170 -3.77 15.04 -10.11
C PRO A 170 -3.70 16.54 -9.79
#